data_AF-A0A9X0B2Y2-F1
#
_entry.id   AF-A0A9X0B2Y2-F1
#
_cell.length_a   1.000
_cell.length_b   1.000
_cell.length_c   1.000
_cell.angle_alpha   90.00
_cell.angle_beta   90.00
_cell.angle_gamma   90.00
#
_symmetry.space_group_name_H-M   'P 1'
#
loop_
_entity.id
_entity.type
_entity.pdbx_description
1 polymer ?
#
loop_
_entity_poly.entity_id
_entity_poly.type
_entity_poly.pdbx_seq_one_letter_code
_entity_poly.pdbx_strand_id
1 'polypeptide(L)'
;MAYHYAHYLEHVAAAGKQQYPIPLYTNVWQNYVGEDGDNDFPIVAGGGGYPGDYPSGGGTTNVLDVWQRFASSLDFIAPDVYLNEYASSCRKYRHRNQPLFIPEQRRDDYGARRIWTAYGSFQAIGVSPFGIDTLEPATNPFTKHYGLLESVSQIVLDAQSRPDASVGFHFDELAADGSDPSRPVVKHWGGYEVTIERCFVFGKAGPGAGMVIHLGGPKFLLIGWGFQVRARSLSPTSTFTGFLHFREKQVANKETGQLRTLRILNGDETRSGIFAMMPHDDPDYGGFPICVTIPAHTMIAELEVYSIEGKDDV
;
A
#
# COMPACT_ATOMS: atom_id res chain seq x y z
N MET A 1 -6.84 -30.19 -15.37
CA MET A 1 -7.53 -30.01 -14.07
C MET A 1 -8.21 -28.64 -13.98
N ALA A 2 -7.47 -27.52 -14.08
CA ALA A 2 -8.03 -26.16 -13.96
C ALA A 2 -9.27 -25.90 -14.84
N TYR A 3 -9.25 -26.31 -16.11
CA TYR A 3 -10.42 -26.22 -17.00
C TYR A 3 -11.69 -26.86 -16.41
N HIS A 4 -11.59 -28.06 -15.85
CA HIS A 4 -12.75 -28.77 -15.32
C HIS A 4 -13.28 -28.13 -14.03
N TYR A 5 -12.40 -27.65 -13.14
CA TYR A 5 -12.82 -26.89 -11.95
C TYR A 5 -13.49 -25.58 -12.33
N ALA A 6 -12.90 -24.80 -13.24
CA ALA A 6 -13.46 -23.56 -13.74
C ALA A 6 -14.85 -23.79 -14.35
N HIS A 7 -14.99 -24.81 -15.19
CA HIS A 7 -16.27 -25.15 -15.84
C HIS A 7 -17.33 -25.66 -14.84
N TYR A 8 -16.91 -26.34 -13.77
CA TYR A 8 -17.82 -26.75 -12.70
C TYR A 8 -18.31 -25.53 -11.91
N LEU A 9 -17.40 -24.66 -11.47
CA LEU A 9 -17.77 -23.45 -10.73
C LEU A 9 -18.55 -22.46 -11.58
N GLU A 10 -18.34 -22.42 -12.90
CA GLU A 10 -19.21 -21.67 -13.81
C GLU A 10 -20.66 -22.12 -13.70
N HIS A 11 -20.91 -23.43 -13.72
CA HIS A 11 -22.27 -23.96 -13.63
C HIS A 11 -22.93 -23.54 -12.32
N VAL A 12 -22.20 -23.61 -11.20
CA VAL A 12 -22.68 -23.19 -9.88
C VAL A 12 -22.92 -21.68 -9.82
N ALA A 13 -21.95 -20.88 -10.26
CA ALA A 13 -22.01 -19.42 -10.23
C ALA A 13 -23.14 -18.88 -11.13
N ALA A 14 -23.29 -19.43 -12.34
CA ALA A 14 -24.35 -19.07 -13.28
C ALA A 14 -25.74 -19.37 -12.69
N ALA A 15 -25.92 -20.55 -12.09
CA ALA A 15 -27.18 -20.90 -11.42
C ALA A 15 -27.48 -19.98 -10.23
N GLY A 16 -26.46 -19.62 -9.44
CA GLY A 16 -26.59 -18.66 -8.34
C GLY A 16 -27.00 -17.26 -8.82
N LYS A 17 -26.32 -16.73 -9.85
CA LYS A 17 -26.63 -15.40 -10.42
C LYS A 17 -28.03 -15.31 -11.02
N GLN A 18 -28.58 -16.42 -11.53
CA GLN A 18 -29.98 -16.46 -12.00
C GLN A 18 -30.99 -16.24 -10.87
N GLN A 19 -30.67 -16.64 -9.64
CA GLN A 19 -31.53 -16.45 -8.48
C GLN A 19 -31.31 -15.10 -7.82
N TYR A 20 -30.05 -14.72 -7.59
CA TYR A 20 -29.70 -13.45 -6.96
C TYR A 20 -28.33 -12.95 -7.45
N PRO A 21 -28.27 -11.93 -8.33
CA PRO A 21 -27.05 -11.53 -9.03
C PRO A 21 -26.13 -10.62 -8.18
N ILE A 22 -25.64 -11.14 -7.06
CA ILE A 22 -24.57 -10.49 -6.28
C ILE A 22 -23.19 -10.79 -6.89
N PRO A 23 -22.16 -9.99 -6.57
CA PRO A 23 -20.79 -10.30 -6.94
C PRO A 23 -20.36 -11.67 -6.39
N LEU A 24 -19.73 -12.49 -7.24
CA LEU A 24 -19.18 -13.80 -6.90
C LEU A 24 -17.68 -13.84 -7.25
N TYR A 25 -16.89 -14.50 -6.40
CA TYR A 25 -15.48 -14.75 -6.65
C TYR A 25 -15.09 -16.13 -6.14
N THR A 26 -13.91 -16.61 -6.50
CA THR A 26 -13.26 -17.76 -5.84
C THR A 26 -11.95 -17.30 -5.23
N ASN A 27 -11.64 -17.81 -4.04
CA ASN A 27 -10.31 -17.68 -3.46
C ASN A 27 -9.35 -18.72 -4.07
N VAL A 28 -8.05 -18.50 -3.89
CA VAL A 28 -6.99 -19.32 -4.49
C VAL A 28 -5.85 -19.50 -3.50
N TRP A 29 -5.63 -20.75 -3.08
CA TRP A 29 -4.37 -21.18 -2.47
C TRP A 29 -3.24 -21.09 -3.51
N GLN A 30 -2.26 -20.24 -3.24
CA GLN A 30 -1.14 -19.97 -4.14
C GLN A 30 -0.05 -21.05 -4.13
N ASN A 31 0.78 -21.05 -5.18
CA ASN A 31 2.07 -21.71 -5.15
C ASN A 31 3.09 -20.79 -4.43
N TYR A 32 3.72 -21.29 -3.36
CA TYR A 32 4.67 -20.49 -2.56
C TYR A 32 6.14 -20.77 -2.86
N VAL A 33 6.42 -21.64 -3.83
CA VAL A 33 7.78 -21.87 -4.36
C VAL A 33 7.86 -21.28 -5.76
N GLY A 34 8.64 -20.21 -5.87
CA GLY A 34 8.87 -19.43 -7.09
C GLY A 34 9.79 -18.24 -6.81
N GLU A 35 10.10 -17.46 -7.84
CA GLU A 35 10.94 -16.24 -7.71
C GLU A 35 10.36 -15.19 -6.75
N ASP A 36 9.07 -15.26 -6.46
CA ASP A 36 8.35 -14.39 -5.53
C ASP A 36 7.91 -15.09 -4.24
N GLY A 37 8.63 -16.14 -3.83
CA GLY A 37 8.51 -16.67 -2.47
C GLY A 37 9.00 -15.64 -1.46
N ASP A 38 8.21 -15.41 -0.42
CA ASP A 38 8.46 -14.48 0.68
C ASP A 38 8.25 -15.21 2.01
N ASN A 39 9.06 -16.24 2.25
CA ASN A 39 9.01 -17.05 3.46
C ASN A 39 10.34 -17.71 3.82
N ASP A 40 10.61 -17.80 5.13
CA ASP A 40 11.68 -18.60 5.73
C ASP A 40 11.18 -19.96 6.27
N PHE A 41 9.89 -20.28 6.05
CA PHE A 41 9.24 -21.47 6.62
C PHE A 41 9.45 -22.72 5.74
N PRO A 42 9.42 -23.93 6.32
CA PRO A 42 9.54 -25.16 5.53
C PRO A 42 8.43 -25.28 4.48
N ILE A 43 8.84 -25.47 3.22
CA ILE A 43 8.00 -25.56 2.01
C ILE A 43 6.83 -26.56 2.13
N VAL A 44 6.98 -27.58 2.96
CA VAL A 44 5.99 -28.65 3.18
C VAL A 44 4.65 -28.12 3.72
N ALA A 45 4.65 -27.03 4.49
CA ALA A 45 3.42 -26.45 5.04
C ALA A 45 2.72 -25.46 4.09
N GLY A 46 3.40 -25.01 3.02
CA GLY A 46 2.88 -24.02 2.08
C GLY A 46 2.22 -24.59 0.83
N GLY A 47 2.47 -25.85 0.48
CA GLY A 47 1.99 -26.42 -0.78
C GLY A 47 3.02 -26.36 -1.92
N GLY A 48 4.32 -26.25 -1.63
CA GLY A 48 5.36 -26.51 -2.64
C GLY A 48 5.28 -25.70 -3.94
N GLY A 49 5.87 -26.25 -5.00
CA GLY A 49 6.11 -25.54 -6.27
C GLY A 49 5.54 -26.21 -7.50
N TYR A 50 5.31 -27.52 -7.46
CA TYR A 50 4.75 -28.24 -8.59
C TYR A 50 3.25 -28.47 -8.39
N PRO A 51 2.45 -28.50 -9.48
CA PRO A 51 1.04 -28.87 -9.38
C PRO A 51 0.90 -30.25 -8.72
N GLY A 52 0.16 -30.34 -7.63
CA GLY A 52 0.05 -31.55 -6.81
C GLY A 52 0.76 -31.42 -5.46
N ASP A 53 1.78 -30.57 -5.36
CA ASP A 53 2.28 -30.06 -4.08
C ASP A 53 1.30 -29.02 -3.54
N TYR A 54 0.89 -28.07 -4.39
CA TYR A 54 -0.22 -27.14 -4.12
C TYR A 54 -1.50 -27.71 -4.73
N PRO A 55 -2.70 -27.28 -4.28
CA PRO A 55 -3.98 -27.73 -4.81
C PRO A 55 -4.11 -27.50 -6.33
N SER A 56 -3.70 -28.50 -7.12
CA SER A 56 -3.68 -28.40 -8.58
C SER A 56 -5.09 -28.24 -9.12
N GLY A 57 -5.28 -27.19 -9.93
CA GLY A 57 -6.57 -26.86 -10.52
C GLY A 57 -7.11 -25.52 -10.09
N GLY A 58 -6.69 -24.99 -8.93
CA GLY A 58 -7.04 -23.64 -8.47
C GLY A 58 -6.64 -22.54 -9.46
N GLY A 59 -7.17 -21.35 -9.26
CA GLY A 59 -6.95 -20.17 -10.11
C GLY A 59 -5.56 -19.54 -10.00
N THR A 60 -4.50 -20.35 -9.92
CA THR A 60 -3.12 -19.88 -9.79
C THR A 60 -2.67 -19.11 -11.03
N THR A 61 -1.63 -18.29 -10.86
CA THR A 61 -1.21 -17.28 -11.83
C THR A 61 -0.86 -17.84 -13.22
N ASN A 62 -0.37 -19.07 -13.30
CA ASN A 62 -0.06 -19.78 -14.54
C ASN A 62 -1.29 -20.32 -15.31
N VAL A 63 -2.47 -20.34 -14.69
CA VAL A 63 -3.72 -20.82 -15.31
C VAL A 63 -4.88 -19.81 -15.15
N LEU A 64 -4.57 -18.58 -14.76
CA LEU A 64 -5.57 -17.54 -14.50
C LEU A 64 -6.41 -17.23 -15.75
N ASP A 65 -5.82 -17.26 -16.94
CA ASP A 65 -6.54 -17.09 -18.22
C ASP A 65 -7.56 -18.19 -18.48
N VAL A 66 -7.30 -19.43 -18.04
CA VAL A 66 -8.26 -20.54 -18.15
C VAL A 66 -9.47 -20.24 -17.26
N TRP A 67 -9.24 -19.82 -16.02
CA TRP A 67 -10.32 -19.48 -15.09
C TRP A 67 -11.15 -18.29 -15.59
N GLN A 68 -10.50 -17.19 -15.99
CA GLN A 68 -11.20 -16.01 -16.53
C GLN A 68 -11.97 -16.32 -17.83
N ARG A 69 -11.56 -17.34 -18.60
CA ARG A 69 -12.25 -17.74 -19.83
C ARG A 69 -13.44 -18.67 -19.58
N PHE A 70 -13.30 -19.62 -18.66
CA PHE A 70 -14.26 -20.72 -18.51
C PHE A 70 -15.14 -20.61 -17.26
N ALA A 71 -14.89 -19.63 -16.38
CA ALA A 71 -15.73 -19.27 -15.23
C ALA A 71 -16.22 -17.81 -15.33
N SER A 72 -16.85 -17.46 -16.45
CA SER A 72 -17.32 -16.10 -16.77
C SER A 72 -18.38 -15.51 -15.82
N SER A 73 -19.07 -16.35 -15.06
CA SER A 73 -20.04 -15.93 -14.04
C SER A 73 -19.37 -15.51 -12.73
N LEU A 74 -18.10 -15.84 -12.52
CA LEU A 74 -17.29 -15.24 -11.46
C LEU A 74 -16.84 -13.84 -11.90
N ASP A 75 -16.99 -12.85 -11.02
CA ASP A 75 -16.63 -11.46 -11.31
C ASP A 75 -15.11 -11.23 -11.23
N PHE A 76 -14.41 -12.00 -10.40
CA PHE A 76 -12.95 -12.01 -10.29
C PHE A 76 -12.43 -13.27 -9.59
N ILE A 77 -11.12 -13.48 -9.68
CA ILE A 77 -10.37 -14.55 -9.01
C ILE A 77 -9.44 -13.90 -7.98
N ALA A 78 -9.49 -14.36 -6.73
CA ALA A 78 -8.89 -13.66 -5.60
C ALA A 78 -7.79 -14.51 -4.92
N PRO A 79 -6.58 -13.97 -4.65
CA PRO A 79 -5.51 -14.74 -4.05
C PRO A 79 -5.54 -14.73 -2.52
N ASP A 80 -5.25 -15.89 -1.92
CA ASP A 80 -4.91 -16.01 -0.51
C ASP A 80 -3.40 -15.73 -0.35
N VAL A 81 -3.03 -14.58 0.21
CA VAL A 81 -1.64 -14.09 0.20
C VAL A 81 -1.03 -14.20 1.60
N TYR A 82 -0.35 -15.32 1.86
CA TYR A 82 0.34 -15.57 3.12
C TYR A 82 1.87 -15.48 3.02
N LEU A 83 2.43 -16.06 1.96
CA LEU A 83 3.87 -16.38 1.86
C LEU A 83 4.50 -15.98 0.52
N ASN A 84 3.74 -15.31 -0.35
CA ASN A 84 4.27 -14.73 -1.59
C ASN A 84 4.60 -13.25 -1.37
N GLU A 85 5.54 -12.71 -2.15
CA GLU A 85 5.81 -11.29 -2.17
C GLU A 85 4.52 -10.55 -2.56
N TYR A 86 4.15 -9.62 -1.68
CA TYR A 86 2.80 -9.10 -1.65
C TYR A 86 2.49 -8.22 -2.88
N ALA A 87 3.43 -7.39 -3.31
CA ALA A 87 3.27 -6.54 -4.48
C ALA A 87 3.23 -7.35 -5.78
N SER A 88 4.04 -8.41 -5.88
CA SER A 88 4.03 -9.40 -6.96
C SER A 88 2.65 -10.07 -7.05
N SER A 89 2.12 -10.55 -5.93
CA SER A 89 0.79 -11.17 -5.85
C SER A 89 -0.30 -10.20 -6.31
N CYS A 90 -0.31 -8.98 -5.79
CA CYS A 90 -1.25 -7.95 -6.21
C CYS A 90 -1.17 -7.69 -7.72
N ARG A 91 0.04 -7.55 -8.27
CA ARG A 91 0.25 -7.34 -9.72
C ARG A 91 -0.26 -8.49 -10.56
N LYS A 92 0.07 -9.73 -10.18
CA LYS A 92 -0.35 -10.94 -10.89
C LYS A 92 -1.87 -11.10 -10.88
N TYR A 93 -2.55 -10.73 -9.80
CA TYR A 93 -4.02 -10.82 -9.72
C TYR A 93 -4.76 -9.59 -10.23
N ARG A 94 -4.07 -8.49 -10.55
CA ARG A 94 -4.60 -7.42 -11.45
C ARG A 94 -4.51 -7.79 -12.94
N HIS A 95 -4.21 -9.04 -13.27
CA HIS A 95 -4.22 -9.55 -14.64
C HIS A 95 -5.49 -9.19 -15.38
N ARG A 96 -5.31 -8.64 -16.60
CA ARG A 96 -6.40 -8.15 -17.45
C ARG A 96 -7.34 -7.15 -16.75
N ASN A 97 -6.79 -6.39 -15.81
CA ASN A 97 -7.48 -5.37 -15.03
C ASN A 97 -8.68 -5.88 -14.23
N GLN A 98 -8.75 -7.17 -13.89
CA GLN A 98 -9.80 -7.65 -12.97
C GLN A 98 -9.73 -6.91 -11.62
N PRO A 99 -10.85 -6.79 -10.89
CA PRO A 99 -10.83 -6.35 -9.50
C PRO A 99 -9.85 -7.15 -8.65
N LEU A 100 -9.17 -6.50 -7.71
CA LEU A 100 -8.29 -7.15 -6.75
C LEU A 100 -8.94 -7.16 -5.37
N PHE A 101 -9.13 -8.36 -4.84
CA PHE A 101 -9.53 -8.60 -3.47
C PHE A 101 -8.55 -9.59 -2.86
N ILE A 102 -8.05 -9.31 -1.65
CA ILE A 102 -7.21 -10.25 -0.88
C ILE A 102 -8.11 -10.87 0.21
N PRO A 103 -8.81 -11.99 -0.06
CA PRO A 103 -9.76 -12.61 0.87
C PRO A 103 -9.11 -13.18 2.12
N GLU A 104 -7.84 -13.57 2.02
CA GLU A 104 -7.06 -14.13 3.12
C GLU A 104 -5.61 -13.64 3.09
N GLN A 105 -5.09 -13.33 4.28
CA GLN A 105 -3.68 -13.02 4.51
C GLN A 105 -3.32 -13.13 6.00
N ARG A 106 -2.05 -12.91 6.31
CA ARG A 106 -1.56 -12.78 7.69
C ARG A 106 -2.30 -11.67 8.46
N ARG A 107 -2.52 -11.94 9.75
CA ARG A 107 -3.22 -11.08 10.72
C ARG A 107 -2.30 -10.32 11.69
N ASP A 108 -0.98 -10.42 11.50
CA ASP A 108 0.04 -9.77 12.32
C ASP A 108 0.48 -8.43 11.70
N ASP A 109 1.42 -7.73 12.36
CA ASP A 109 1.94 -6.44 11.90
C ASP A 109 2.49 -6.49 10.48
N TYR A 110 3.15 -7.61 10.13
CA TYR A 110 3.69 -7.85 8.79
C TYR A 110 2.60 -7.82 7.71
N GLY A 111 1.48 -8.53 7.95
CA GLY A 111 0.32 -8.51 7.07
C GLY A 111 -0.40 -7.16 7.06
N ALA A 112 -0.52 -6.50 8.21
CA ALA A 112 -1.22 -5.22 8.33
C ALA A 112 -0.55 -4.10 7.54
N ARG A 113 0.80 -4.05 7.49
CA ARG A 113 1.54 -3.06 6.69
C ARG A 113 1.31 -3.22 5.19
N ARG A 114 1.23 -4.46 4.70
CA ARG A 114 1.11 -4.79 3.28
C ARG A 114 -0.19 -4.31 2.63
N ILE A 115 -1.26 -4.12 3.39
CA ILE A 115 -2.55 -3.65 2.86
C ILE A 115 -2.41 -2.29 2.16
N TRP A 116 -1.47 -1.44 2.60
CA TRP A 116 -1.24 -0.13 2.01
C TRP A 116 -0.79 -0.26 0.56
N THR A 117 0.08 -1.22 0.24
CA THR A 117 0.47 -1.55 -1.13
C THR A 117 -0.74 -2.01 -1.95
N ALA A 118 -1.58 -2.89 -1.43
CA ALA A 118 -2.80 -3.35 -2.13
C ALA A 118 -3.74 -2.19 -2.47
N TYR A 119 -4.09 -1.35 -1.49
CA TYR A 119 -5.02 -0.23 -1.71
C TYR A 119 -4.41 0.88 -2.56
N GLY A 120 -3.20 1.33 -2.21
CA GLY A 120 -2.58 2.53 -2.79
C GLY A 120 -1.91 2.32 -4.14
N SER A 121 -1.41 1.11 -4.42
CA SER A 121 -0.69 0.81 -5.69
C SER A 121 -1.48 -0.08 -6.64
N PHE A 122 -2.41 -0.89 -6.14
CA PHE A 122 -3.14 -1.89 -6.93
C PHE A 122 -4.66 -1.78 -6.83
N GLN A 123 -5.17 -0.65 -6.33
CA GLN A 123 -6.60 -0.34 -6.27
C GLN A 123 -7.45 -1.52 -5.73
N ALA A 124 -6.95 -2.21 -4.70
CA ALA A 124 -7.68 -3.31 -4.11
C ALA A 124 -9.04 -2.82 -3.57
N ILE A 125 -10.09 -3.61 -3.81
CA ILE A 125 -11.44 -3.34 -3.32
C ILE A 125 -11.62 -3.83 -1.87
N GLY A 126 -10.68 -4.65 -1.38
CA GLY A 126 -10.69 -5.16 -0.02
C GLY A 126 -9.46 -6.01 0.27
N VAL A 127 -9.13 -6.09 1.55
CA VAL A 127 -8.12 -6.98 2.12
C VAL A 127 -8.69 -7.51 3.42
N SER A 128 -8.60 -8.82 3.63
CA SER A 128 -9.23 -9.52 4.74
C SER A 128 -8.20 -10.44 5.43
N PRO A 129 -7.68 -10.08 6.61
CA PRO A 129 -6.84 -10.96 7.41
C PRO A 129 -7.64 -12.14 7.96
N PHE A 130 -7.07 -13.34 7.89
CA PHE A 130 -7.71 -14.55 8.36
C PHE A 130 -7.54 -14.74 9.87
N GLY A 131 -8.58 -15.25 10.56
CA GLY A 131 -8.51 -15.65 11.97
C GLY A 131 -8.42 -14.49 12.96
N ILE A 132 -9.04 -13.34 12.65
CA ILE A 132 -9.04 -12.15 13.53
C ILE A 132 -9.79 -12.35 14.84
N ASP A 133 -10.71 -13.31 14.92
CA ASP A 133 -11.50 -13.64 16.11
C ASP A 133 -10.67 -14.21 17.28
N THR A 134 -9.40 -14.52 17.04
CA THR A 134 -8.46 -14.95 18.11
C THR A 134 -7.44 -13.87 18.49
N LEU A 135 -7.68 -12.60 18.13
CA LEU A 135 -6.90 -11.44 18.60
C LEU A 135 -7.77 -10.50 19.43
N GLU A 136 -7.17 -9.87 20.45
CA GLU A 136 -7.81 -8.77 21.17
C GLU A 136 -7.79 -7.50 20.30
N PRO A 137 -8.93 -6.79 20.12
CA PRO A 137 -8.98 -5.58 19.29
C PRO A 137 -7.98 -4.49 19.70
N ALA A 138 -7.65 -4.40 21.00
CA ALA A 138 -6.74 -3.41 21.54
C ALA A 138 -5.27 -3.62 21.12
N THR A 139 -4.87 -4.85 20.80
CA THR A 139 -3.51 -5.20 20.37
C THR A 139 -3.44 -5.64 18.92
N ASN A 140 -4.59 -5.75 18.24
CA ASN A 140 -4.66 -6.11 16.84
C ASN A 140 -4.13 -4.94 15.97
N PRO A 141 -3.09 -5.16 15.15
CA PRO A 141 -2.50 -4.12 14.32
C PRO A 141 -3.51 -3.55 13.30
N PHE A 142 -4.48 -4.35 12.84
CA PHE A 142 -5.49 -3.89 11.89
C PHE A 142 -6.40 -2.80 12.45
N THR A 143 -6.55 -2.68 13.77
CA THR A 143 -7.32 -1.59 14.40
C THR A 143 -6.77 -0.22 14.00
N LYS A 144 -5.45 -0.04 14.06
CA LYS A 144 -4.78 1.21 13.67
C LYS A 144 -4.90 1.43 12.15
N HIS A 145 -4.58 0.40 11.37
CA HIS A 145 -4.52 0.50 9.92
C HIS A 145 -5.89 0.76 9.29
N TYR A 146 -6.92 -0.01 9.67
CA TYR A 146 -8.27 0.18 9.19
C TYR A 146 -8.92 1.43 9.78
N GLY A 147 -8.63 1.82 11.02
CA GLY A 147 -9.11 3.10 11.56
C GLY A 147 -8.64 4.30 10.73
N LEU A 148 -7.37 4.31 10.31
CA LEU A 148 -6.85 5.34 9.42
C LEU A 148 -7.50 5.27 8.04
N LEU A 149 -7.49 4.10 7.38
CA LEU A 149 -8.09 3.91 6.06
C LEU A 149 -9.59 4.25 6.02
N GLU A 150 -10.32 3.88 7.07
CA GLU A 150 -11.72 4.22 7.25
C GLU A 150 -11.91 5.74 7.25
N SER A 151 -11.08 6.47 8.02
CA SER A 151 -11.16 7.92 8.11
C SER A 151 -10.92 8.61 6.76
N VAL A 152 -10.03 8.07 5.92
CA VAL A 152 -9.67 8.63 4.60
C VAL A 152 -10.37 7.95 3.43
N SER A 153 -11.34 7.08 3.67
CA SER A 153 -11.91 6.17 2.66
C SER A 153 -12.35 6.86 1.37
N GLN A 154 -13.06 7.98 1.45
CA GLN A 154 -13.50 8.75 0.26
C GLN A 154 -12.33 9.30 -0.55
N ILE A 155 -11.25 9.71 0.11
CA ILE A 155 -10.03 10.23 -0.55
C ILE A 155 -9.32 9.09 -1.27
N VAL A 156 -9.21 7.92 -0.63
CA VAL A 156 -8.60 6.73 -1.23
C VAL A 156 -9.42 6.25 -2.43
N LEU A 157 -10.76 6.22 -2.32
CA LEU A 157 -11.65 5.83 -3.42
C LEU A 157 -11.56 6.79 -4.62
N ASP A 158 -11.50 8.11 -4.37
CA ASP A 158 -11.23 9.09 -5.43
C ASP A 158 -9.89 8.83 -6.11
N ALA A 159 -8.83 8.61 -5.35
CA ALA A 159 -7.51 8.30 -5.89
C ALA A 159 -7.50 7.00 -6.71
N GLN A 160 -8.21 5.96 -6.27
CA GLN A 160 -8.32 4.70 -7.00
C GLN A 160 -9.07 4.85 -8.34
N SER A 161 -9.94 5.85 -8.49
CA SER A 161 -10.60 6.17 -9.76
C SER A 161 -9.68 6.83 -10.79
N ARG A 162 -8.51 7.33 -10.35
CA ARG A 162 -7.53 8.04 -11.17
C ARG A 162 -6.27 7.17 -11.34
N PRO A 163 -6.02 6.61 -12.54
CA PRO A 163 -4.85 5.77 -12.77
C PRO A 163 -3.54 6.47 -12.39
N ASP A 164 -2.66 5.76 -11.68
CA ASP A 164 -1.35 6.25 -11.20
C ASP A 164 -1.40 7.51 -10.32
N ALA A 165 -2.57 7.85 -9.75
CA ALA A 165 -2.69 8.99 -8.84
C ALA A 165 -2.18 8.72 -7.42
N SER A 166 -1.83 7.48 -7.10
CA SER A 166 -1.33 7.11 -5.78
C SER A 166 -0.27 6.01 -5.84
N VAL A 167 0.53 5.93 -4.78
CA VAL A 167 1.38 4.80 -4.50
C VAL A 167 1.26 4.43 -3.03
N GLY A 168 0.97 3.15 -2.76
CA GLY A 168 1.01 2.56 -1.44
C GLY A 168 2.30 1.78 -1.21
N PHE A 169 2.81 1.82 0.01
CA PHE A 169 4.11 1.26 0.37
C PHE A 169 4.13 0.77 1.82
N HIS A 170 5.13 -0.03 2.13
CA HIS A 170 5.47 -0.47 3.47
C HIS A 170 6.98 -0.60 3.62
N PHE A 171 7.44 -0.44 4.86
CA PHE A 171 8.80 -0.64 5.31
C PHE A 171 8.74 -1.57 6.52
N ASP A 172 9.33 -2.75 6.39
CA ASP A 172 9.40 -3.70 7.49
C ASP A 172 10.48 -3.28 8.49
N GLU A 173 10.76 -4.09 9.50
CA GLU A 173 11.79 -3.84 10.48
C GLU A 173 13.18 -3.74 9.82
N LEU A 174 14.09 -2.97 10.43
CA LEU A 174 15.51 -3.02 10.04
C LEU A 174 16.06 -4.42 10.30
N ALA A 175 17.01 -4.84 9.46
CA ALA A 175 17.71 -6.10 9.65
C ALA A 175 18.44 -6.12 11.00
N ALA A 176 18.80 -7.33 11.47
CA ALA A 176 19.46 -7.50 12.77
C ALA A 176 20.81 -6.77 12.86
N ASP A 177 21.48 -6.55 11.73
CA ASP A 177 22.72 -5.78 11.61
C ASP A 177 22.51 -4.25 11.50
N GLY A 178 21.25 -3.80 11.54
CA GLY A 178 20.86 -2.41 11.42
C GLY A 178 20.69 -1.88 10.00
N SER A 179 20.94 -2.71 8.97
CA SER A 179 20.72 -2.31 7.58
C SER A 179 19.22 -2.18 7.26
N ASP A 180 18.88 -1.23 6.40
CA ASP A 180 17.52 -1.10 5.88
C ASP A 180 17.38 -1.90 4.57
N PRO A 181 16.59 -2.98 4.55
CA PRO A 181 16.36 -3.74 3.33
C PRO A 181 15.44 -3.00 2.34
N SER A 182 14.79 -1.93 2.78
CA SER A 182 13.81 -1.18 2.00
C SER A 182 14.48 -0.38 0.89
N ARG A 183 13.87 -0.37 -0.29
CA ARG A 183 14.26 0.52 -1.39
C ARG A 183 13.37 1.76 -1.39
N PRO A 184 13.92 2.96 -1.66
CA PRO A 184 13.10 4.13 -1.87
C PRO A 184 12.09 3.91 -3.01
N VAL A 185 10.85 4.34 -2.80
CA VAL A 185 9.82 4.35 -3.83
C VAL A 185 9.90 5.69 -4.56
N VAL A 186 10.11 5.65 -5.87
CA VAL A 186 10.23 6.85 -6.71
C VAL A 186 9.05 6.92 -7.67
N LYS A 187 8.40 8.08 -7.72
CA LYS A 187 7.29 8.39 -8.62
C LYS A 187 7.47 9.76 -9.26
N HIS A 188 6.85 9.95 -10.43
CA HIS A 188 6.95 11.21 -11.18
C HIS A 188 5.55 11.78 -11.40
N TRP A 189 5.28 12.94 -10.80
CA TRP A 189 3.96 13.58 -10.82
C TRP A 189 4.07 15.10 -10.89
N GLY A 190 3.23 15.74 -11.69
CA GLY A 190 3.11 17.20 -11.71
C GLY A 190 4.41 17.96 -12.02
N GLY A 191 5.37 17.34 -12.72
CA GLY A 191 6.69 17.92 -13.00
C GLY A 191 7.74 17.68 -11.91
N TYR A 192 7.45 16.83 -10.92
CA TYR A 192 8.36 16.50 -9.81
C TYR A 192 8.64 15.01 -9.73
N GLU A 193 9.88 14.67 -9.40
CA GLU A 193 10.27 13.38 -8.85
C GLU A 193 10.00 13.38 -7.34
N VAL A 194 9.17 12.46 -6.90
CA VAL A 194 8.79 12.25 -5.50
C VAL A 194 9.46 10.97 -5.04
N THR A 195 10.36 11.09 -4.08
CA THR A 195 11.05 9.97 -3.43
C THR A 195 10.47 9.73 -2.04
N ILE A 196 10.05 8.51 -1.77
CA ILE A 196 9.48 8.06 -0.49
C ILE A 196 10.47 7.06 0.11
N GLU A 197 10.89 7.31 1.35
CA GLU A 197 11.86 6.50 2.06
C GLU A 197 11.52 6.41 3.54
N ARG A 198 12.16 5.50 4.27
CA ARG A 198 11.98 5.39 5.72
C ARG A 198 12.33 6.73 6.38
N CYS A 199 11.51 7.15 7.35
CA CYS A 199 11.76 8.39 8.06
C CYS A 199 13.08 8.29 8.83
N PHE A 200 13.91 9.33 8.71
CA PHE A 200 15.05 9.51 9.58
C PHE A 200 14.58 9.65 11.04
N VAL A 201 15.35 9.07 11.96
CA VAL A 201 15.30 9.33 13.41
C VAL A 201 16.74 9.29 13.94
N PHE A 202 16.98 9.83 15.13
CA PHE A 202 18.33 9.82 15.72
C PHE A 202 18.71 8.47 16.35
N GLY A 203 17.72 7.70 16.82
CA GLY A 203 17.90 6.34 17.32
C GLY A 203 17.64 5.29 16.24
N LYS A 204 16.93 4.22 16.59
CA LYS A 204 16.56 3.14 15.67
C LYS A 204 15.25 3.44 14.96
N ALA A 205 15.29 3.53 13.63
CA ALA A 205 14.07 3.69 12.83
C ALA A 205 13.18 2.44 12.94
N GLY A 206 11.89 2.67 13.20
CA GLY A 206 10.86 1.63 13.22
C GLY A 206 10.29 1.32 11.84
N PRO A 207 9.41 0.30 11.72
CA PRO A 207 8.67 0.02 10.50
C PRO A 207 7.78 1.22 10.10
N GLY A 208 7.34 1.24 8.84
CA GLY A 208 6.50 2.30 8.31
C GLY A 208 5.51 1.75 7.29
N ALA A 209 4.38 2.43 7.12
CA ALA A 209 3.41 2.09 6.08
C ALA A 209 2.53 3.29 5.77
N GLY A 210 2.05 3.34 4.53
CA GLY A 210 1.25 4.47 4.09
C GLY A 210 1.02 4.52 2.59
N MET A 211 0.49 5.65 2.16
CA MET A 211 0.39 6.00 0.76
C MET A 211 0.64 7.48 0.53
N VAL A 212 1.12 7.80 -0.67
CA VAL A 212 1.17 9.16 -1.19
C VAL A 212 0.18 9.26 -2.35
N ILE A 213 -0.66 10.29 -2.33
CA ILE A 213 -1.68 10.58 -3.34
C ILE A 213 -1.32 11.92 -4.01
N HIS A 214 -1.26 11.95 -5.34
CA HIS A 214 -1.15 13.17 -6.12
C HIS A 214 -2.52 13.87 -6.23
N LEU A 215 -2.59 15.09 -5.68
CA LEU A 215 -3.80 15.92 -5.68
C LEU A 215 -3.91 16.82 -6.92
N GLY A 216 -2.95 16.73 -7.84
CA GLY A 216 -2.83 17.61 -9.00
C GLY A 216 -1.81 18.74 -8.78
N GLY A 217 -1.22 19.21 -9.88
CA GLY A 217 -0.16 20.22 -9.85
C GLY A 217 0.98 19.82 -8.89
N PRO A 218 1.42 20.72 -7.99
CA PRO A 218 2.49 20.45 -7.05
C PRO A 218 2.01 19.91 -5.68
N LYS A 219 0.78 19.39 -5.58
CA LYS A 219 0.18 19.00 -4.29
C LYS A 219 0.11 17.49 -4.10
N PHE A 220 0.48 17.05 -2.90
CA PHE A 220 0.51 15.65 -2.49
C PHE A 220 -0.15 15.49 -1.12
N LEU A 221 -0.90 14.41 -0.95
CA LEU A 221 -1.40 13.98 0.36
C LEU A 221 -0.59 12.78 0.82
N LEU A 222 -0.03 12.89 2.02
CA LEU A 222 0.74 11.87 2.71
C LEU A 222 -0.16 11.26 3.77
N ILE A 223 -0.35 9.94 3.73
CA ILE A 223 -1.17 9.20 4.69
C ILE A 223 -0.32 8.06 5.24
N GLY A 224 -0.20 7.96 6.56
CA GLY A 224 0.55 6.90 7.24
C GLY A 224 1.67 7.44 8.13
N TRP A 225 2.65 6.59 8.42
CA TRP A 225 3.73 6.88 9.36
C TRP A 225 5.01 6.08 9.06
N GLY A 226 6.11 6.48 9.69
CA GLY A 226 7.42 5.83 9.54
C GLY A 226 8.12 6.13 8.20
N PHE A 227 7.70 7.16 7.47
CA PHE A 227 8.27 7.53 6.18
C PHE A 227 8.55 9.03 6.06
N GLN A 228 9.33 9.41 5.06
CA GLN A 228 9.53 10.79 4.67
C GLN A 228 9.46 10.92 3.15
N VAL A 229 9.10 12.12 2.69
CA VAL A 229 9.03 12.44 1.26
C VAL A 229 10.00 13.54 0.92
N ARG A 230 10.77 13.34 -0.15
CA ARG A 230 11.56 14.39 -0.81
C ARG A 230 11.00 14.61 -2.21
N ALA A 231 10.98 15.86 -2.66
CA ALA A 231 10.61 16.21 -4.03
C ALA A 231 11.77 16.92 -4.73
N ARG A 232 11.93 16.66 -6.02
CA ARG A 232 12.89 17.34 -6.91
C ARG A 232 12.18 17.69 -8.21
N SER A 233 12.30 18.94 -8.66
CA SER A 233 11.78 19.33 -9.98
C SER A 233 12.47 18.52 -11.08
N LEU A 234 11.68 18.11 -12.07
CA LEU A 234 12.16 17.49 -13.30
C LEU A 234 12.57 18.52 -14.35
N SER A 235 12.29 19.81 -14.12
CA SER A 235 12.73 20.86 -15.01
C SER A 235 14.27 20.90 -15.07
N PRO A 236 14.88 20.84 -16.26
CA PRO A 236 16.34 20.91 -16.40
C PRO A 236 16.91 22.28 -16.00
N THR A 237 16.09 23.32 -16.02
CA THR A 237 16.45 24.69 -15.62
C THR A 237 16.18 24.96 -14.14
N SER A 238 15.57 24.03 -13.40
CA SER A 238 15.29 24.22 -11.99
C SER A 238 16.58 24.23 -11.17
N THR A 239 16.82 25.33 -10.47
CA THR A 239 17.98 25.51 -9.56
C THR A 239 17.66 25.12 -8.12
N PHE A 240 16.38 25.11 -7.76
CA PHE A 240 15.94 24.82 -6.40
C PHE A 240 14.56 24.14 -6.41
N THR A 241 14.36 23.21 -5.48
CA THR A 241 13.04 22.65 -5.15
C THR A 241 12.88 22.70 -3.65
N GLY A 242 11.74 23.20 -3.18
CA GLY A 242 11.44 23.29 -1.75
C GLY A 242 9.96 23.11 -1.49
N PHE A 243 9.58 23.23 -0.22
CA PHE A 243 8.19 23.10 0.22
C PHE A 243 7.59 24.47 0.44
N LEU A 244 6.49 24.75 -0.25
CA LEU A 244 5.71 25.95 -0.03
C LEU A 244 4.88 25.79 1.24
N HIS A 245 4.28 24.62 1.41
CA HIS A 245 3.53 24.26 2.61
C HIS A 245 3.72 22.79 2.96
N PHE A 246 3.84 22.50 4.25
CA PHE A 246 3.62 21.17 4.80
C PHE A 246 2.64 21.29 5.96
N ARG A 247 1.46 20.70 5.82
CA ARG A 247 0.32 20.95 6.71
C ARG A 247 -0.22 19.64 7.25
N GLU A 248 -0.24 19.49 8.56
CA GLU A 248 -0.99 18.42 9.17
C GLU A 248 -2.49 18.65 8.96
N LYS A 249 -3.19 17.60 8.52
CA LYS A 249 -4.61 17.64 8.18
C LYS A 249 -5.40 16.70 9.07
N GLN A 250 -6.67 17.02 9.24
CA GLN A 250 -7.65 16.11 9.81
C GLN A 250 -8.84 16.01 8.87
N VAL A 251 -9.43 14.83 8.78
CA VAL A 251 -10.71 14.63 8.10
C VAL A 251 -11.80 15.37 8.88
N ALA A 252 -12.32 16.45 8.29
CA ALA A 252 -13.42 17.25 8.84
C ALA A 252 -14.78 16.65 8.49
N ASN A 253 -14.88 15.99 7.32
CA ASN A 253 -16.07 15.26 6.90
C ASN A 253 -15.64 13.96 6.20
N LYS A 254 -16.00 12.82 6.81
CA LYS A 254 -15.67 11.48 6.33
C LYS A 254 -16.46 11.09 5.07
N GLU A 255 -17.68 11.56 4.91
CA GLU A 255 -18.56 11.26 3.77
C GLU A 255 -18.11 11.98 2.49
N THR A 256 -17.44 13.13 2.61
CA THR A 256 -16.95 13.90 1.47
C THR A 256 -15.43 13.87 1.32
N GLY A 257 -14.70 13.32 2.29
CA GLY A 257 -13.24 13.39 2.36
C GLY A 257 -12.70 14.81 2.60
N GLN A 258 -13.51 15.75 3.10
CA GLN A 258 -13.07 17.13 3.31
C GLN A 258 -12.01 17.18 4.42
N LEU A 259 -10.88 17.83 4.15
CA LEU A 259 -9.78 18.02 5.10
C LEU A 259 -9.79 19.43 5.70
N ARG A 260 -9.46 19.53 6.99
CA ARG A 260 -9.11 20.80 7.66
C ARG A 260 -7.64 20.78 8.10
N THR A 261 -6.97 21.93 8.03
CA THR A 261 -5.60 22.07 8.54
C THR A 261 -5.61 22.21 10.05
N LEU A 262 -4.77 21.44 10.75
CA LEU A 262 -4.56 21.57 12.20
C LEU A 262 -3.38 22.48 12.52
N ARG A 263 -2.23 22.21 11.89
CA ARG A 263 -1.00 23.00 12.07
C ARG A 263 -0.16 22.98 10.80
N ILE A 264 0.80 23.89 10.74
CA ILE A 264 1.81 23.97 9.69
C ILE A 264 3.11 23.42 10.27
N LEU A 265 3.72 22.47 9.57
CA LEU A 265 5.03 21.89 9.86
C LEU A 265 6.06 22.66 9.03
N ASN A 266 7.15 23.10 9.64
CA ASN A 266 8.20 23.89 8.97
C ASN A 266 9.54 23.67 9.66
N GLY A 267 10.58 24.46 9.36
CA GLY A 267 11.83 24.46 10.13
C GLY A 267 12.41 23.07 10.33
N ASP A 268 12.63 22.68 11.58
CA ASP A 268 13.20 21.38 11.95
C ASP A 268 12.29 20.21 11.55
N GLU A 269 10.97 20.36 11.65
CA GLU A 269 9.98 19.35 11.22
C GLU A 269 10.02 19.06 9.72
N THR A 270 10.69 19.91 8.94
CA THR A 270 10.93 19.69 7.49
C THR A 270 12.41 19.53 7.13
N ARG A 271 13.29 19.56 8.14
CA ARG A 271 14.75 19.75 7.98
C ARG A 271 15.08 20.89 7.02
N SER A 272 14.49 22.06 7.25
CA SER A 272 14.62 23.24 6.39
C SER A 272 14.13 23.01 4.95
N GLY A 273 12.99 22.33 4.79
CA GLY A 273 12.35 22.11 3.49
C GLY A 273 12.95 20.98 2.64
N ILE A 274 13.76 20.09 3.24
CA ILE A 274 14.38 18.96 2.54
C ILE A 274 13.48 17.72 2.57
N PHE A 275 12.81 17.45 3.69
CA PHE A 275 12.01 16.24 3.90
C PHE A 275 10.66 16.55 4.52
N ALA A 276 9.57 16.10 3.91
CA ALA A 276 8.26 16.09 4.53
C ALA A 276 8.19 14.83 5.41
N MET A 277 8.54 14.97 6.68
CA MET A 277 8.69 13.85 7.61
C MET A 277 7.34 13.44 8.19
N MET A 278 7.03 12.14 8.11
CA MET A 278 5.88 11.49 8.73
C MET A 278 6.40 10.38 9.67
N PRO A 279 7.00 10.72 10.82
CA PRO A 279 7.65 9.75 11.69
C PRO A 279 6.63 8.87 12.42
N HIS A 280 7.13 7.90 13.19
CA HIS A 280 6.29 7.07 14.08
C HIS A 280 5.68 7.90 15.22
N ASP A 281 4.61 7.40 15.85
CA ASP A 281 3.97 8.10 16.99
C ASP A 281 4.93 8.31 18.19
N ASP A 282 5.91 7.41 18.33
CA ASP A 282 6.98 7.47 19.33
C ASP A 282 8.33 7.27 18.61
N PRO A 283 8.91 8.34 18.03
CA PRO A 283 10.20 8.26 17.34
C PRO A 283 11.34 8.04 18.34
N ASP A 284 12.23 7.09 18.03
CA ASP A 284 13.43 6.87 18.84
C ASP A 284 14.47 7.95 18.59
N TYR A 285 14.79 8.73 19.62
CA TYR A 285 15.81 9.78 19.55
C TYR A 285 17.22 9.32 19.93
N GLY A 286 17.42 8.08 20.36
CA GLY A 286 18.74 7.55 20.70
C GLY A 286 19.48 8.34 21.79
N GLY A 287 18.73 9.05 22.65
CA GLY A 287 19.27 9.96 23.66
C GLY A 287 19.65 11.36 23.15
N PHE A 288 19.41 11.68 21.87
CA PHE A 288 19.61 13.02 21.34
C PHE A 288 18.54 14.00 21.90
N PRO A 289 18.91 15.20 22.35
CA PRO A 289 18.00 16.06 23.11
C PRO A 289 17.05 16.92 22.25
N ILE A 290 17.27 17.03 20.93
CA ILE A 290 16.45 17.89 20.07
C ILE A 290 15.42 17.05 19.32
N CYS A 291 14.15 17.38 19.53
CA CYS A 291 13.02 16.68 18.93
C CYS A 291 12.65 17.25 17.55
N VAL A 292 13.28 16.76 16.48
CA VAL A 292 13.02 17.22 15.09
C VAL A 292 12.03 16.35 14.32
N THR A 293 11.76 15.12 14.78
CA THR A 293 10.83 14.18 14.14
C THR A 293 9.49 14.21 14.86
N ILE A 294 8.82 15.36 14.83
CA ILE A 294 7.52 15.54 15.50
C ILE A 294 6.44 14.81 14.68
N PRO A 295 5.71 13.83 15.26
CA PRO A 295 4.70 13.08 14.53
C PRO A 295 3.49 13.94 14.17
N ALA A 296 2.96 13.74 12.96
CA ALA A 296 1.60 14.14 12.64
C ALA A 296 0.66 13.12 13.29
N HIS A 297 0.08 13.44 14.46
CA HIS A 297 -0.78 12.55 15.23
C HIS A 297 -2.00 12.02 14.46
N THR A 298 -2.43 12.78 13.45
CA THR A 298 -3.50 12.38 12.52
C THR A 298 -3.04 11.40 11.45
N MET A 299 -1.73 11.25 11.24
CA MET A 299 -1.12 10.48 10.14
C MET A 299 -1.54 10.97 8.76
N ILE A 300 -2.00 12.23 8.64
CA ILE A 300 -2.43 12.83 7.39
C ILE A 300 -1.75 14.20 7.26
N ALA A 301 -1.02 14.41 6.17
CA ALA A 301 -0.43 15.71 5.88
C ALA A 301 -0.51 16.05 4.38
N GLU A 302 -0.68 17.32 4.07
CA GLU A 302 -0.65 17.85 2.72
C GLU A 302 0.69 18.56 2.49
N LEU A 303 1.38 18.15 1.44
CA LEU A 303 2.62 18.74 0.96
C LEU A 303 2.34 19.51 -0.33
N GLU A 304 2.78 20.76 -0.38
CA GLU A 304 2.80 21.58 -1.60
C GLU A 304 4.24 21.97 -1.89
N VAL A 305 4.73 21.59 -3.07
CA VAL A 305 6.11 21.83 -3.50
C VAL A 305 6.20 23.03 -4.44
N TYR A 306 7.38 23.60 -4.59
CA TYR A 306 7.66 24.59 -5.63
C TYR A 306 9.08 24.43 -6.15
N SER A 307 9.33 24.96 -7.34
CA SER A 307 10.67 25.07 -7.91
C SER A 307 10.98 26.48 -8.37
N ILE A 308 12.26 26.82 -8.39
CA ILE A 308 12.77 28.08 -8.94
C ILE A 308 13.59 27.75 -10.18
N GLU A 309 13.17 28.28 -11.31
CA GLU A 309 13.91 28.18 -12.57
C GLU A 309 15.10 29.15 -12.54
N GLY A 310 16.25 28.71 -13.05
CA GLY A 310 17.35 29.59 -13.39
C GLY A 310 16.93 30.52 -14.51
N LYS A 311 17.47 31.75 -14.52
CA LYS A 311 17.33 32.60 -15.70
C LYS A 311 18.19 31.99 -16.80
N ASP A 312 17.64 31.86 -18.02
CA ASP A 312 18.47 31.64 -19.20
C ASP A 312 19.48 32.80 -19.26
N ASP A 313 20.78 32.49 -19.22
CA ASP A 313 21.82 33.45 -19.53
C ASP A 313 21.71 33.78 -21.03
N VAL A 314 20.91 34.80 -21.35
CA VAL A 314 20.83 35.45 -22.68
C VAL A 314 21.92 36.50 -22.81
#